data_AF-A0A937LQ37-F1
#
_entry.id   AF-A0A937LQ37-F1
#
_cell.length_a   1.000
_cell.length_b   1.000
_cell.length_c   1.000
_cell.angle_alpha   90.00
_cell.angle_beta   90.00
_cell.angle_gamma   90.00
#
_symmetry.space_group_name_H-M   'P 1'
#
loop_
_entity.id
_entity.type
_entity.pdbx_description
1 polymer ?
#
loop_
_entity_poly.entity_id
_entity_poly.type
_entity_poly.pdbx_seq_one_letter_code
_entity_poly.pdbx_strand_id
1 'polypeptide(L)'
;MPNQPDPNVLLKWYDDHARILPWRVTPADRRLGEVPDPYRIWLSEIMLQQTTVAVVKAYFQKFIKRWPNVFELAAANDSDVMAAWAGLGYYARARNLLKCARKVVSNFNGEFPLDRGQLQSLPGIGPYTSAALASIAFDQSETVIDGNVERVMSRLFDLHVPLPKSKAQLTVLAKKLTPERRPGDYAQAVMDLGATVCKPKSPTCDRCPWNNSCLARYRGTQMELPKKIAKVKKPTRHGFVYVASRNDGAVFLEKRPDVGLLGGMQCWPGSNWAEGEPVFSPPFTADWVEVSEEVRHTFTHFNLKLKVMVAHSVPENGNQQFTKKSEFFVSNLPTVMRKVWDAANSLPGE
;
A
#
# COMPACT_ATOMS: atom_id res chain seq x y z
N MET A 1 32.13 -24.75 -5.58
CA MET A 1 31.55 -23.54 -4.95
C MET A 1 30.68 -22.85 -5.99
N PRO A 2 29.56 -22.20 -5.63
CA PRO A 2 28.75 -21.44 -6.57
C PRO A 2 29.53 -20.34 -7.29
N ASN A 3 29.17 -20.06 -8.55
CA ASN A 3 29.75 -18.95 -9.30
C ASN A 3 29.34 -17.61 -8.67
N GLN A 4 30.12 -16.54 -8.93
CA GLN A 4 29.64 -15.21 -8.58
C GLN A 4 28.37 -14.88 -9.38
N PRO A 5 27.34 -14.27 -8.76
CA PRO A 5 26.15 -13.85 -9.47
C PRO A 5 26.48 -12.69 -10.43
N ASP A 6 26.08 -12.83 -11.69
CA ASP A 6 26.26 -11.81 -12.72
C ASP A 6 24.91 -11.12 -12.99
N PRO A 7 24.82 -9.78 -12.87
CA PRO A 7 23.61 -9.03 -13.21
C PRO A 7 23.18 -9.18 -14.67
N ASN A 8 24.11 -9.42 -15.61
CA ASN A 8 23.77 -9.60 -17.03
C ASN A 8 22.96 -10.87 -17.28
N VAL A 9 23.22 -11.94 -16.52
CA VAL A 9 22.43 -13.18 -16.59
C VAL A 9 20.98 -12.93 -16.17
N LEU A 10 20.77 -12.10 -15.14
CA LEU A 10 19.42 -11.72 -14.72
C LEU A 10 18.75 -10.78 -15.72
N LEU A 11 19.49 -9.80 -16.27
CA LEU A 11 18.95 -8.90 -17.29
C LEU A 11 18.51 -9.65 -18.55
N LYS A 12 19.31 -10.62 -19.01
CA LYS A 12 18.94 -11.49 -20.14
C LYS A 12 17.66 -12.27 -19.84
N TRP A 13 17.53 -12.82 -18.63
CA TRP A 13 16.27 -13.47 -18.21
C TRP A 13 15.10 -12.48 -18.22
N TYR A 14 15.29 -11.25 -17.76
CA TYR A 14 14.26 -10.22 -17.72
C TYR A 14 13.82 -9.77 -19.11
N ASP A 15 14.73 -9.74 -20.10
CA ASP A 15 14.39 -9.42 -21.49
C ASP A 15 13.29 -10.32 -22.06
N ASP A 16 13.24 -11.58 -21.61
CA ASP A 16 12.26 -12.58 -22.06
C ASP A 16 11.08 -12.77 -21.09
N HIS A 17 11.23 -12.39 -19.82
CA HIS A 17 10.28 -12.71 -18.74
C HIS A 17 9.67 -11.49 -18.03
N ALA A 18 9.98 -10.26 -18.47
CA ALA A 18 9.44 -9.05 -17.88
C ALA A 18 7.91 -9.09 -17.82
N ARG A 19 7.35 -8.84 -16.63
CA ARG A 19 5.89 -8.79 -16.48
C ARG A 19 5.33 -7.53 -17.14
N ILE A 20 4.31 -7.72 -17.96
CA ILE A 20 3.51 -6.63 -18.52
C ILE A 20 2.58 -6.08 -17.43
N LEU A 21 2.83 -4.85 -17.00
CA LEU A 21 2.05 -4.12 -16.00
C LEU A 21 1.72 -2.71 -16.53
N PRO A 22 0.55 -2.13 -16.23
CA PRO A 22 0.10 -0.85 -16.82
C PRO A 22 0.98 0.39 -16.56
N TRP A 23 1.87 0.29 -15.58
CA TRP A 23 2.80 1.35 -15.14
C TRP A 23 4.25 1.05 -15.53
N ARG A 24 4.53 -0.06 -16.22
CA ARG A 24 5.88 -0.44 -16.64
C ARG A 24 6.04 -0.23 -18.13
N VAL A 25 7.23 0.22 -18.49
CA VAL A 25 7.79 0.11 -19.83
C VAL A 25 8.72 -1.11 -19.80
N THR A 26 8.39 -2.14 -20.58
CA THR A 26 9.18 -3.39 -20.61
C THR A 26 10.49 -3.20 -21.38
N PRO A 27 11.45 -4.13 -21.28
CA PRO A 27 12.64 -4.09 -22.13
C PRO A 27 12.33 -4.06 -23.63
N ALA A 28 11.24 -4.71 -24.07
CA ALA A 28 10.80 -4.67 -25.46
C ALA A 28 10.33 -3.26 -25.85
N ASP A 29 9.50 -2.64 -25.01
CA ASP A 29 9.01 -1.28 -25.22
C ASP A 29 10.17 -0.26 -25.23
N ARG A 30 11.13 -0.40 -24.32
CA ARG A 30 12.35 0.44 -24.29
C ARG A 30 13.16 0.33 -25.58
N ARG A 31 13.25 -0.86 -26.18
CA ARG A 31 13.92 -1.05 -27.50
C ARG A 31 13.19 -0.35 -28.64
N LEU A 32 11.89 -0.10 -28.50
CA LEU A 32 11.08 0.69 -29.42
C LEU A 32 11.15 2.20 -29.13
N GLY A 33 11.92 2.62 -28.13
CA GLY A 33 12.10 4.03 -27.76
C GLY A 33 11.08 4.54 -26.74
N GLU A 34 10.24 3.67 -26.15
CA GLU A 34 9.38 4.09 -25.05
C GLU A 34 10.21 4.42 -23.81
N VAL A 35 9.89 5.54 -23.16
CA VAL A 35 10.56 6.01 -21.96
C VAL A 35 9.62 5.86 -20.76
N PRO A 36 10.10 5.36 -19.61
CA PRO A 36 9.26 5.23 -18.44
C PRO A 36 8.79 6.59 -17.90
N ASP A 37 7.47 6.73 -17.69
CA ASP A 37 6.87 7.95 -17.14
C ASP A 37 7.02 7.99 -15.60
N PRO A 38 7.77 8.98 -15.05
CA PRO A 38 7.96 9.12 -13.61
C PRO A 38 6.66 9.24 -12.82
N TYR A 39 5.64 9.92 -13.36
CA TYR A 39 4.34 10.09 -12.70
C TYR A 39 3.65 8.74 -12.51
N ARG A 40 3.60 7.92 -13.56
CA ARG A 40 2.98 6.59 -13.54
C ARG A 40 3.74 5.62 -12.64
N ILE A 41 5.07 5.64 -12.69
CA ILE A 41 5.92 4.82 -11.81
C ILE A 41 5.67 5.20 -10.35
N TRP A 42 5.82 6.48 -10.00
CA TRP A 42 5.61 6.97 -8.65
C TRP A 42 4.22 6.61 -8.12
N LEU A 43 3.17 6.87 -8.90
CA LEU A 43 1.79 6.53 -8.53
C LEU A 43 1.65 5.04 -8.22
N SER A 44 2.20 4.17 -9.08
CA SER A 44 2.16 2.72 -8.88
C SER A 44 2.94 2.28 -7.63
N GLU A 45 4.12 2.85 -7.39
CA GLU A 45 4.95 2.54 -6.23
C GLU A 45 4.26 2.91 -4.93
N ILE A 46 3.59 4.07 -4.87
CA ILE A 46 2.78 4.46 -3.71
C ILE A 46 1.59 3.49 -3.53
N MET A 47 0.91 3.10 -4.60
CA MET A 47 -0.21 2.14 -4.52
C MET A 47 0.24 0.74 -4.08
N LEU A 48 1.40 0.27 -4.51
CA LEU A 48 1.95 -1.06 -4.22
C LEU A 48 2.45 -1.22 -2.78
N GLN A 49 2.61 -0.13 -2.03
CA GLN A 49 2.95 -0.20 -0.60
C GLN A 49 1.88 -0.98 0.18
N GLN A 50 2.20 -2.21 0.57
CA GLN A 50 1.31 -3.12 1.30
C GLN A 50 0.00 -3.47 0.56
N THR A 51 -0.02 -3.34 -0.77
CA THR A 51 -1.14 -3.75 -1.63
C THR A 51 -0.66 -4.74 -2.67
N THR A 52 -1.50 -5.71 -3.05
CA THR A 52 -1.15 -6.68 -4.09
C THR A 52 -1.22 -6.07 -5.50
N VAL A 53 -0.38 -6.56 -6.41
CA VAL A 53 -0.36 -6.12 -7.82
C VAL A 53 -1.74 -6.23 -8.48
N ALA A 54 -2.49 -7.31 -8.21
CA ALA A 54 -3.81 -7.53 -8.79
C ALA A 54 -4.80 -6.42 -8.42
N VAL A 55 -4.83 -6.01 -7.15
CA VAL A 55 -5.68 -4.91 -6.68
C VAL A 55 -5.19 -3.59 -7.29
N VAL A 56 -3.88 -3.34 -7.27
CA VAL A 56 -3.32 -2.09 -7.81
C VAL A 56 -3.61 -1.92 -9.29
N LYS A 57 -3.58 -2.98 -10.12
CA LYS A 57 -3.91 -2.89 -11.55
C LYS A 57 -5.25 -2.18 -11.81
N ALA A 58 -6.31 -2.58 -11.11
CA ALA A 58 -7.64 -2.00 -11.30
C ALA A 58 -7.73 -0.55 -10.81
N TYR A 59 -7.11 -0.23 -9.67
CA TYR A 59 -7.10 1.14 -9.14
C TYR A 59 -6.24 2.07 -9.98
N PHE A 60 -5.06 1.62 -10.40
CA PHE A 60 -4.15 2.39 -11.22
C PHE A 60 -4.82 2.83 -12.52
N GLN A 61 -5.49 1.91 -13.23
CA GLN A 61 -6.23 2.22 -14.47
C GLN A 61 -7.32 3.28 -14.26
N LYS A 62 -8.08 3.19 -13.16
CA LYS A 62 -9.09 4.21 -12.81
C LYS A 62 -8.46 5.56 -12.50
N PHE A 63 -7.34 5.57 -11.76
CA PHE A 63 -6.62 6.78 -11.39
C PHE A 63 -6.05 7.49 -12.62
N ILE A 64 -5.30 6.80 -13.48
CA ILE A 64 -4.72 7.44 -14.67
C ILE A 64 -5.77 7.88 -15.68
N LYS A 65 -6.95 7.25 -15.70
CA LYS A 65 -8.06 7.71 -16.53
C LYS A 65 -8.64 9.03 -16.01
N ARG A 66 -8.72 9.19 -14.69
CA ARG A 66 -9.29 10.39 -14.05
C ARG A 66 -8.29 11.53 -13.93
N TRP A 67 -7.02 11.20 -13.64
CA TRP A 67 -5.91 12.14 -13.52
C TRP A 67 -4.75 11.62 -14.39
N PRO A 68 -4.70 11.96 -15.68
CA PRO A 68 -3.72 11.42 -16.61
C PRO A 68 -2.28 11.86 -16.36
N ASN A 69 -2.08 12.99 -15.67
CA ASN A 69 -0.76 13.55 -15.38
C ASN A 69 -0.71 14.18 -13.97
N VAL A 70 0.48 14.61 -13.54
CA VAL A 70 0.68 15.16 -12.20
C VAL A 70 -0.04 16.50 -11.97
N PHE A 71 -0.22 17.32 -13.02
CA PHE A 71 -0.94 18.60 -12.91
C PHE A 71 -2.42 18.38 -12.58
N GLU A 72 -3.05 17.45 -13.30
CA GLU A 72 -4.45 17.05 -13.07
C GLU A 72 -4.64 16.46 -11.67
N LEU A 73 -3.70 15.62 -11.21
CA LEU A 73 -3.75 15.09 -9.85
C LEU A 73 -3.55 16.19 -8.81
N ALA A 74 -2.64 17.13 -9.04
CA ALA A 74 -2.34 18.23 -8.11
C ALA A 74 -3.54 19.20 -7.95
N ALA A 75 -4.28 19.43 -9.03
CA ALA A 75 -5.47 20.28 -9.07
C ALA A 75 -6.72 19.60 -8.46
N ALA A 76 -6.69 18.29 -8.23
CA ALA A 76 -7.82 17.55 -7.70
C ALA A 76 -8.20 17.98 -6.27
N ASN A 77 -9.50 17.92 -5.95
CA ASN A 77 -9.98 18.08 -4.59
C ASN A 77 -9.53 16.89 -3.72
N ASP A 78 -9.20 17.16 -2.45
CA ASP A 78 -8.77 16.13 -1.51
C ASP A 78 -9.83 15.02 -1.35
N SER A 79 -11.11 15.37 -1.30
CA SER A 79 -12.23 14.42 -1.19
C SER A 79 -12.32 13.46 -2.38
N ASP A 80 -12.11 13.95 -3.60
CA ASP A 80 -12.14 13.15 -4.82
C ASP A 80 -11.04 12.08 -4.82
N VAL A 81 -9.82 12.46 -4.40
CA VAL A 81 -8.69 11.53 -4.30
C VAL A 81 -8.91 10.52 -3.18
N MET A 82 -9.43 10.93 -2.02
CA MET A 82 -9.75 10.00 -0.93
C MET A 82 -10.82 8.98 -1.34
N ALA A 83 -11.88 9.44 -2.03
CA ALA A 83 -12.93 8.57 -2.55
C ALA A 83 -12.39 7.57 -3.57
N ALA A 84 -11.57 8.03 -4.53
CA ALA A 84 -10.93 7.13 -5.49
C ALA A 84 -9.98 6.11 -4.83
N TRP A 85 -9.32 6.47 -3.72
CA TRP A 85 -8.43 5.60 -2.95
C TRP A 85 -9.17 4.63 -2.02
N ALA A 86 -10.49 4.80 -1.81
CA ALA A 86 -11.28 3.99 -0.89
C ALA A 86 -11.16 2.50 -1.24
N GLY A 87 -10.72 1.70 -0.28
CA GLY A 87 -10.48 0.26 -0.44
C GLY A 87 -9.01 -0.15 -0.63
N LEU A 88 -8.10 0.76 -1.02
CA LEU A 88 -6.66 0.46 -1.06
C LEU A 88 -6.01 0.41 0.33
N GLY A 89 -6.67 0.97 1.35
CA GLY A 89 -6.14 1.08 2.71
C GLY A 89 -4.96 2.04 2.83
N TYR A 90 -4.46 2.23 4.06
CA TYR A 90 -3.34 3.14 4.35
C TYR A 90 -3.53 4.55 3.77
N TYR A 91 -4.63 5.21 4.12
CA TYR A 91 -5.06 6.50 3.55
C TYR A 91 -4.08 7.67 3.69
N ALA A 92 -3.13 7.58 4.62
CA ALA A 92 -2.01 8.52 4.69
C ALA A 92 -1.21 8.56 3.37
N ARG A 93 -1.16 7.44 2.63
CA ARG A 93 -0.55 7.36 1.30
C ARG A 93 -1.26 8.26 0.31
N ALA A 94 -2.59 8.23 0.25
CA ALA A 94 -3.39 9.08 -0.65
C ALA A 94 -3.18 10.57 -0.34
N ARG A 95 -3.15 10.94 0.95
CA ARG A 95 -2.92 12.33 1.35
C ARG A 95 -1.52 12.80 0.98
N ASN A 96 -0.52 11.98 1.27
CA ASN A 96 0.86 12.30 0.90
C ASN A 96 1.07 12.29 -0.62
N LEU A 97 0.37 11.42 -1.35
CA LEU A 97 0.37 11.40 -2.82
C LEU A 97 -0.10 12.75 -3.36
N LEU A 98 -1.26 13.25 -2.91
CA LEU A 98 -1.79 14.52 -3.36
C LEU A 98 -0.90 15.71 -2.95
N LYS A 99 -0.41 15.73 -1.70
CA LYS A 99 0.56 16.74 -1.24
C LYS A 99 1.85 16.73 -2.07
N CYS A 100 2.33 15.55 -2.44
CA CYS A 100 3.51 15.39 -3.28
C CYS A 100 3.26 15.86 -4.70
N ALA A 101 2.14 15.51 -5.33
CA ALA A 101 1.77 16.01 -6.65
C ALA A 101 1.76 17.54 -6.67
N ARG A 102 1.12 18.17 -5.68
CA ARG A 102 1.11 19.63 -5.52
C ARG A 102 2.52 20.21 -5.38
N LYS A 103 3.38 19.58 -4.57
CA LYS A 103 4.78 20.02 -4.38
C LYS A 103 5.63 19.85 -5.64
N VAL A 104 5.41 18.79 -6.43
CA VAL A 104 6.08 18.57 -7.72
C VAL A 104 5.69 19.66 -8.71
N VAL A 105 4.41 20.00 -8.80
CA VAL A 105 3.94 21.10 -9.65
C VAL A 105 4.51 22.44 -9.20
N SER A 106 4.42 22.76 -7.90
CA SER A 106 4.83 24.08 -7.41
C SER A 106 6.34 24.30 -7.39
N ASN A 107 7.14 23.27 -7.07
CA ASN A 107 8.58 23.42 -6.84
C ASN A 107 9.44 22.92 -8.00
N PHE A 108 8.88 22.08 -8.87
CA PHE A 108 9.61 21.43 -9.96
C PHE A 108 8.85 21.51 -11.30
N ASN A 109 7.89 22.45 -11.41
CA ASN A 109 7.13 22.72 -12.63
C ASN A 109 6.46 21.46 -13.25
N GLY A 110 6.05 20.51 -12.40
CA GLY A 110 5.40 19.27 -12.82
C GLY A 110 6.36 18.15 -13.23
N GLU A 111 7.67 18.36 -13.13
CA GLU A 111 8.69 17.36 -13.44
C GLU A 111 9.24 16.74 -12.14
N PHE A 112 9.31 15.41 -12.09
CA PHE A 112 9.97 14.75 -10.95
C PHE A 112 11.48 14.97 -11.05
N PRO A 113 12.16 15.40 -9.97
CA PRO A 113 13.60 15.62 -10.02
C PRO A 113 14.38 14.32 -10.23
N LEU A 114 15.50 14.41 -10.95
CA LEU A 114 16.39 13.28 -11.23
C LEU A 114 17.16 12.83 -9.97
N ASP A 115 17.50 13.78 -9.10
CA ASP A 115 18.30 13.51 -7.90
C ASP A 115 17.49 12.74 -6.84
N ARG A 116 18.08 11.66 -6.33
CA ARG A 116 17.46 10.81 -5.32
C ARG A 116 17.18 11.56 -4.02
N GLY A 117 18.06 12.48 -3.62
CA GLY A 117 17.89 13.29 -2.41
C GLY A 117 16.67 14.21 -2.52
N GLN A 118 16.51 14.88 -3.66
CA GLN A 118 15.35 15.71 -3.99
C GLN A 118 14.08 14.88 -4.02
N LEU A 119 14.09 13.70 -4.66
CA LEU A 119 12.96 12.77 -4.65
C LEU A 119 12.55 12.39 -3.23
N GLN A 120 13.50 12.06 -2.36
CA GLN A 120 13.23 11.67 -0.98
C GLN A 120 12.72 12.84 -0.11
N SER A 121 12.93 14.09 -0.52
CA SER A 121 12.39 15.28 0.16
C SER A 121 10.89 15.52 -0.10
N LEU A 122 10.30 14.77 -1.05
CA LEU A 122 8.90 14.88 -1.41
C LEU A 122 8.01 14.08 -0.43
N PRO A 123 6.81 14.59 -0.10
CA PRO A 123 5.88 13.91 0.81
C PRO A 123 5.58 12.46 0.41
N GLY A 124 5.75 11.53 1.36
CA GLY A 124 5.43 10.11 1.12
C GLY A 124 6.44 9.34 0.28
N ILE A 125 7.53 9.98 -0.19
CA ILE A 125 8.63 9.31 -0.87
C ILE A 125 9.71 8.95 0.16
N GLY A 126 9.75 7.68 0.58
CA GLY A 126 10.78 7.16 1.47
C GLY A 126 12.03 6.63 0.73
N PRO A 127 13.02 6.09 1.45
CA PRO A 127 14.27 5.58 0.87
C PRO A 127 14.10 4.52 -0.23
N TYR A 128 13.04 3.71 -0.13
CA TYR A 128 12.67 2.72 -1.15
C TYR A 128 12.12 3.40 -2.40
N THR A 129 11.08 4.23 -2.26
CA THR A 129 10.42 4.87 -3.40
C THR A 129 11.35 5.84 -4.14
N SER A 130 12.24 6.55 -3.42
CA SER A 130 13.23 7.42 -4.06
C SER A 130 14.23 6.62 -4.90
N ALA A 131 14.75 5.50 -4.38
CA ALA A 131 15.63 4.61 -5.14
C ALA A 131 14.92 3.97 -6.33
N ALA A 132 13.68 3.50 -6.13
CA ALA A 132 12.88 2.88 -7.19
C ALA A 132 12.62 3.86 -8.34
N LEU A 133 12.22 5.09 -8.02
CA LEU A 133 11.94 6.11 -9.02
C LEU A 133 13.22 6.57 -9.74
N ALA A 134 14.30 6.86 -8.99
CA ALA A 134 15.59 7.24 -9.56
C ALA A 134 16.15 6.16 -10.50
N SER A 135 16.03 4.89 -10.12
CA SER A 135 16.50 3.77 -10.93
C SER A 135 15.61 3.51 -12.14
N ILE A 136 14.29 3.40 -11.94
CA ILE A 136 13.37 2.93 -12.99
C ILE A 136 13.04 4.03 -14.00
N ALA A 137 12.81 5.26 -13.53
CA ALA A 137 12.41 6.37 -14.40
C ALA A 137 13.61 7.11 -14.99
N PHE A 138 14.71 7.19 -14.25
CA PHE A 138 15.85 8.06 -14.59
C PHE A 138 17.17 7.31 -14.81
N ASP A 139 17.12 5.97 -14.83
CA ASP A 139 18.26 5.07 -15.03
C ASP A 139 19.48 5.42 -14.15
N GLN A 140 19.25 5.95 -12.95
CA GLN A 140 20.32 6.14 -11.96
C GLN A 140 20.73 4.78 -11.39
N SER A 141 22.03 4.59 -11.13
CA SER A 141 22.61 3.37 -10.53
C SER A 141 22.29 3.27 -9.03
N GLU A 142 20.99 3.19 -8.74
CA GLU A 142 20.42 3.18 -7.39
C GLU A 142 19.94 1.77 -7.01
N THR A 143 20.34 1.33 -5.81
CA THR A 143 19.99 -0.01 -5.32
C THR A 143 18.61 0.01 -4.66
N VAL A 144 17.65 -0.66 -5.30
CA VAL A 144 16.28 -0.77 -4.79
C VAL A 144 16.13 -2.00 -3.91
N ILE A 145 15.68 -1.81 -2.66
CA ILE A 145 15.49 -2.90 -1.68
C ILE A 145 14.05 -2.94 -1.18
N ASP A 146 13.28 -3.93 -1.64
CA ASP A 146 11.97 -4.31 -1.09
C ASP A 146 12.04 -5.69 -0.41
N GLY A 147 10.89 -6.18 0.09
CA GLY A 147 10.82 -7.52 0.70
C GLY A 147 11.09 -8.68 -0.27
N ASN A 148 10.97 -8.47 -1.59
CA ASN A 148 11.35 -9.45 -2.60
C ASN A 148 12.87 -9.50 -2.78
N VAL A 149 13.50 -8.33 -2.93
CA VAL A 149 14.95 -8.17 -3.03
C VAL A 149 15.63 -8.64 -1.75
N GLU A 150 15.13 -8.28 -0.57
CA GLU A 150 15.64 -8.78 0.72
C GLU A 150 15.69 -10.32 0.72
N ARG A 151 14.62 -10.99 0.29
CA ARG A 151 14.56 -12.46 0.22
C ARG A 151 15.52 -13.03 -0.81
N VAL A 152 15.56 -12.46 -2.02
CA VAL A 152 16.46 -12.91 -3.09
C VAL A 152 17.90 -12.80 -2.61
N MET A 153 18.30 -11.65 -2.06
CA MET A 153 19.66 -11.40 -1.59
C MET A 153 20.02 -12.25 -0.38
N SER A 154 19.10 -12.43 0.58
CA SER A 154 19.32 -13.35 1.70
C SER A 154 19.61 -14.77 1.22
N ARG A 155 18.90 -15.27 0.21
CA ARG A 155 19.11 -16.62 -0.34
C ARG A 155 20.35 -16.70 -1.24
N LEU A 156 20.57 -15.69 -2.07
CA LEU A 156 21.71 -15.66 -3.00
C LEU A 156 23.03 -15.73 -2.22
N PHE A 157 23.12 -15.00 -1.11
CA PHE A 157 24.31 -14.91 -0.27
C PHE A 157 24.26 -15.79 1.01
N ASP A 158 23.21 -16.60 1.17
CA ASP A 158 23.00 -17.46 2.35
C ASP A 158 23.11 -16.73 3.70
N LEU A 159 22.48 -15.56 3.79
CA LEU A 159 22.56 -14.69 4.95
C LEU A 159 21.52 -15.06 6.02
N HIS A 160 21.99 -15.68 7.10
CA HIS A 160 21.13 -16.13 8.21
C HIS A 160 20.81 -15.06 9.27
N VAL A 161 21.40 -13.86 9.19
CA VAL A 161 21.08 -12.77 10.13
C VAL A 161 19.61 -12.35 9.96
N PRO A 162 18.77 -12.40 11.02
CA PRO A 162 17.34 -12.14 10.88
C PRO A 162 17.00 -10.69 10.50
N LEU A 163 15.97 -10.50 9.68
CA LEU A 163 15.36 -9.20 9.44
C LEU A 163 14.68 -8.67 10.72
N PRO A 164 14.80 -7.35 11.03
CA PRO A 164 15.39 -6.30 10.19
C PRO A 164 16.90 -6.07 10.41
N LYS A 165 17.58 -6.83 11.27
CA LYS A 165 19.00 -6.61 11.60
C LYS A 165 19.93 -6.75 10.39
N SER A 166 19.55 -7.58 9.40
CA SER A 166 20.33 -7.80 8.17
C SER A 166 20.14 -6.75 7.08
N LYS A 167 19.25 -5.76 7.23
CA LYS A 167 18.91 -4.83 6.14
C LYS A 167 20.12 -4.09 5.57
N ALA A 168 20.97 -3.51 6.42
CA ALA A 168 22.17 -2.79 5.99
C ALA A 168 23.14 -3.70 5.20
N GLN A 169 23.34 -4.93 5.69
CA GLN A 169 24.20 -5.91 5.02
C GLN A 169 23.63 -6.34 3.67
N LEU A 170 22.31 -6.57 3.58
CA LEU A 170 21.63 -6.89 2.33
C LEU A 170 21.73 -5.75 1.32
N THR A 171 21.61 -4.50 1.75
CA THR A 171 21.81 -3.33 0.87
C THR A 171 23.22 -3.29 0.30
N VAL A 172 24.26 -3.55 1.11
CA VAL A 172 25.65 -3.61 0.62
C VAL A 172 25.83 -4.72 -0.41
N LEU A 173 25.27 -5.91 -0.15
CA LEU A 173 25.36 -7.05 -1.07
C LEU A 173 24.62 -6.79 -2.39
N ALA A 174 23.43 -6.21 -2.34
CA ALA A 174 22.65 -5.84 -3.52
C ALA A 174 23.32 -4.72 -4.33
N LYS A 175 23.97 -3.75 -3.65
CA LYS A 175 24.69 -2.67 -4.32
C LYS A 175 25.84 -3.19 -5.18
N LYS A 176 26.56 -4.22 -4.72
CA LYS A 176 27.61 -4.88 -5.52
C LYS A 176 27.12 -5.49 -6.82
N LEU A 177 25.83 -5.79 -6.92
CA LEU A 177 25.20 -6.36 -8.12
C LEU A 177 24.41 -5.35 -8.93
N THR A 178 24.25 -4.11 -8.45
CA THR A 178 23.53 -3.08 -9.20
C THR A 178 24.41 -2.64 -10.37
N PRO A 179 23.99 -2.85 -11.63
CA PRO A 179 24.81 -2.50 -12.78
C PRO A 179 24.70 -1.02 -13.12
N GLU A 180 25.76 -0.45 -13.68
CA GLU A 180 25.74 0.92 -14.22
C GLU A 180 24.90 1.05 -15.49
N ARG A 181 24.69 -0.05 -16.22
CA ARG A 181 23.86 -0.09 -17.44
C ARG A 181 22.54 -0.79 -17.14
N ARG A 182 21.43 -0.17 -17.56
CA ARG A 182 20.06 -0.65 -17.32
C ARG A 182 19.74 -0.89 -15.83
N PRO A 183 20.10 0.01 -14.89
CA PRO A 183 19.82 -0.20 -13.47
C PRO A 183 18.31 -0.31 -13.20
N GLY A 184 17.47 0.44 -13.92
CA GLY A 184 16.02 0.39 -13.80
C GLY A 184 15.42 -0.96 -14.20
N ASP A 185 15.93 -1.58 -15.26
CA ASP A 185 15.54 -2.94 -15.64
C ASP A 185 16.05 -3.96 -14.63
N TYR A 186 17.28 -3.81 -14.15
CA TYR A 186 17.85 -4.71 -13.14
C TYR A 186 17.04 -4.68 -11.84
N ALA A 187 16.67 -3.49 -11.35
CA ALA A 187 15.85 -3.34 -10.16
C ALA A 187 14.51 -4.09 -10.31
N GLN A 188 13.83 -3.90 -11.44
CA GLN A 188 12.59 -4.59 -11.74
C GLN A 188 12.78 -6.10 -11.94
N ALA A 189 13.91 -6.53 -12.52
CA ALA A 189 14.25 -7.93 -12.72
C ALA A 189 14.42 -8.68 -11.39
N VAL A 190 15.09 -8.08 -10.40
CA VAL A 190 15.23 -8.70 -9.08
C VAL A 190 13.87 -8.77 -8.36
N MET A 191 13.04 -7.74 -8.47
CA MET A 191 11.68 -7.76 -7.94
C MET A 191 10.83 -8.86 -8.58
N ASP A 192 10.90 -8.99 -9.91
CA ASP A 192 10.16 -10.01 -10.67
C ASP A 192 10.66 -11.40 -10.35
N LEU A 193 11.97 -11.60 -10.29
CA LEU A 193 12.58 -12.85 -9.83
C LEU A 193 12.05 -13.25 -8.45
N GLY A 194 12.03 -12.31 -7.50
CA GLY A 194 11.49 -12.55 -6.17
C GLY A 194 10.00 -12.89 -6.20
N ALA A 195 9.22 -12.20 -7.02
CA ALA A 195 7.77 -12.36 -7.10
C ALA A 195 7.32 -13.67 -7.77
N THR A 196 8.03 -14.13 -8.81
CA THR A 196 7.57 -15.24 -9.67
C THR A 196 8.36 -16.53 -9.48
N VAL A 197 9.68 -16.43 -9.24
CA VAL A 197 10.59 -17.59 -9.17
C VAL A 197 11.02 -17.87 -7.74
N CYS A 198 11.71 -16.91 -7.09
CA CYS A 198 12.24 -17.03 -5.74
C CYS A 198 11.15 -16.75 -4.69
N LYS A 199 10.03 -17.47 -4.78
CA LYS A 199 8.85 -17.30 -3.93
C LYS A 199 9.11 -17.67 -2.46
N PRO A 200 8.37 -17.11 -1.48
CA PRO A 200 8.61 -17.37 -0.07
C PRO A 200 8.54 -18.85 0.33
N LYS A 201 7.49 -19.57 -0.09
CA LYS A 201 7.22 -20.96 0.36
C LYS A 201 7.62 -22.05 -0.63
N SER A 202 7.66 -21.76 -1.93
CA SER A 202 7.89 -22.78 -2.96
C SER A 202 8.66 -22.16 -4.12
N PRO A 203 9.95 -21.83 -3.93
CA PRO A 203 10.75 -21.25 -4.99
C PRO A 203 11.03 -22.27 -6.09
N THR A 204 10.88 -21.87 -7.35
CA THR A 204 11.19 -22.70 -8.53
C THR A 204 12.66 -22.52 -8.91
N CYS A 205 13.55 -23.02 -8.05
CA CYS A 205 14.99 -22.77 -8.14
C CYS A 205 15.66 -23.33 -9.41
N ASP A 206 15.08 -24.37 -10.02
CA ASP A 206 15.44 -24.93 -11.32
C ASP A 206 15.33 -23.89 -12.44
N ARG A 207 14.29 -23.04 -12.40
CA ARG A 207 14.03 -21.96 -13.37
C ARG A 207 14.71 -20.63 -13.03
N CYS A 208 15.52 -20.59 -11.98
CA CYS A 208 16.17 -19.36 -11.54
C CYS A 208 17.42 -19.07 -12.38
N PRO A 209 17.56 -17.87 -12.97
CA PRO A 209 18.77 -17.48 -13.72
C PRO A 209 20.05 -17.48 -12.86
N TRP A 210 19.91 -17.33 -11.54
CA TRP A 210 21.02 -17.38 -10.58
C TRP A 210 21.12 -18.72 -9.83
N ASN A 211 20.55 -19.80 -10.38
CA ASN A 211 20.57 -21.11 -9.72
C ASN A 211 21.99 -21.59 -9.34
N ASN A 212 22.96 -21.43 -10.24
CA ASN A 212 24.35 -21.86 -10.07
C ASN A 212 25.18 -20.90 -9.19
N SER A 213 24.66 -19.71 -8.92
CA SER A 213 25.29 -18.69 -8.07
C SER A 213 24.67 -18.59 -6.68
N CYS A 214 23.56 -19.31 -6.42
CA CYS A 214 22.82 -19.22 -5.17
C CYS A 214 23.41 -20.11 -4.08
N LEU A 215 24.01 -19.49 -3.06
CA LEU A 215 24.61 -20.19 -1.92
C LEU A 215 23.56 -20.96 -1.11
N ALA A 216 22.38 -20.38 -0.87
CA ALA A 216 21.34 -21.09 -0.12
C ALA A 216 20.83 -22.32 -0.85
N ARG A 217 20.72 -22.28 -2.19
CA ARG A 217 20.37 -23.47 -3.01
C ARG A 217 21.45 -24.53 -2.88
N TYR A 218 22.72 -24.15 -3.00
CA TYR A 218 23.85 -25.07 -2.87
C TYR A 218 23.90 -25.74 -1.49
N ARG A 219 23.50 -25.03 -0.43
CA ARG A 219 23.49 -25.51 0.96
C ARG A 219 22.15 -26.09 1.43
N GLY A 220 21.09 -26.00 0.64
CA GLY A 220 19.75 -26.47 0.98
C GLY A 220 18.97 -25.59 1.97
N THR A 221 19.42 -24.37 2.27
CA THR A 221 18.86 -23.46 3.30
C THR A 221 17.83 -22.47 2.76
N GLN A 222 17.53 -22.48 1.46
CA GLN A 222 16.67 -21.47 0.82
C GLN A 222 15.27 -21.35 1.45
N MET A 223 14.76 -22.43 2.03
CA MET A 223 13.44 -22.48 2.67
C MET A 223 13.41 -21.78 4.04
N GLU A 224 14.56 -21.65 4.69
CA GLU A 224 14.70 -20.97 5.99
C GLU A 224 14.89 -19.46 5.85
N LEU A 225 15.20 -19.00 4.64
CA LEU A 225 15.63 -17.64 4.37
C LEU A 225 14.55 -16.81 3.64
N PRO A 226 14.39 -15.52 4.00
CA PRO A 226 15.12 -14.80 5.04
C PRO A 226 14.64 -15.17 6.44
N LYS A 227 15.56 -15.26 7.41
CA LYS A 227 15.17 -15.35 8.82
C LYS A 227 14.47 -14.06 9.24
N LYS A 228 13.43 -14.18 10.06
CA LYS A 228 12.68 -13.05 10.61
C LYS A 228 12.64 -13.18 12.12
N ILE A 229 12.75 -12.07 12.83
CA ILE A 229 12.47 -12.06 14.28
C ILE A 229 11.02 -12.51 14.51
N ALA A 230 10.79 -13.26 15.58
CA ALA A 230 9.46 -13.69 15.97
C ALA A 230 8.52 -12.48 16.10
N LYS A 231 7.30 -12.59 15.55
CA LYS A 231 6.31 -11.52 15.67
C LYS A 231 5.78 -11.48 17.10
N VAL A 232 5.73 -10.28 17.68
CA VAL A 232 5.01 -10.04 18.94
C VAL A 232 3.51 -10.24 18.71
N LYS A 233 2.81 -10.78 19.71
CA LYS A 233 1.35 -10.94 19.68
C LYS A 233 0.70 -9.56 19.52
N LYS A 234 -0.20 -9.43 18.54
CA LYS A 234 -0.93 -8.17 18.31
C LYS A 234 -1.93 -7.95 19.45
N PRO A 235 -2.01 -6.75 20.05
CA PRO A 235 -3.06 -6.42 21.00
C PRO A 235 -4.43 -6.46 20.32
N THR A 236 -5.48 -6.69 21.10
CA THR A 236 -6.88 -6.64 20.63
C THR A 236 -7.59 -5.48 21.29
N ARG A 237 -8.00 -4.51 20.48
CA ARG A 237 -8.72 -3.32 20.92
C ARG A 237 -10.22 -3.51 20.69
N HIS A 238 -11.01 -2.96 21.59
CA HIS A 238 -12.46 -2.98 21.55
C HIS A 238 -13.01 -1.55 21.44
N GLY A 239 -14.23 -1.40 20.92
CA GLY A 239 -14.89 -0.12 20.78
C GLY A 239 -16.38 -0.27 20.46
N PHE A 240 -17.13 0.82 20.63
CA PHE A 240 -18.47 0.98 20.08
C PHE A 240 -18.40 1.76 18.77
N VAL A 241 -19.35 1.49 17.87
CA VAL A 241 -19.60 2.27 16.67
C VAL A 241 -21.11 2.51 16.52
N TYR A 242 -21.48 3.73 16.16
CA TYR A 242 -22.85 4.23 16.20
C TYR A 242 -23.33 4.55 14.78
N VAL A 243 -24.36 3.85 14.32
CA VAL A 243 -25.00 4.04 13.01
C VAL A 243 -26.37 4.66 13.24
N ALA A 244 -26.53 5.93 12.87
CA ALA A 244 -27.80 6.64 13.01
C ALA A 244 -28.35 7.05 11.65
N SER A 245 -29.67 6.92 11.49
CA SER A 245 -30.40 7.33 10.28
C SER A 245 -31.66 8.11 10.62
N ARG A 246 -32.00 9.06 9.75
CA ARG A 246 -33.25 9.82 9.77
C ARG A 246 -34.32 9.16 8.88
N ASN A 247 -35.57 9.57 9.04
CA ASN A 247 -36.69 9.11 8.19
C ASN A 247 -36.52 9.46 6.69
N ASP A 248 -35.78 10.52 6.37
CA ASP A 248 -35.44 10.90 4.99
C ASP A 248 -34.27 10.08 4.40
N GLY A 249 -33.72 9.14 5.19
CA GLY A 249 -32.59 8.30 4.83
C GLY A 249 -31.23 8.99 4.93
N ALA A 250 -31.14 10.20 5.48
CA ALA A 250 -29.86 10.82 5.82
C ALA A 250 -29.17 10.04 6.94
N VAL A 251 -27.84 9.96 6.89
CA VAL A 251 -27.02 9.16 7.81
C VAL A 251 -26.06 10.03 8.61
N PHE A 252 -25.81 9.64 9.86
CA PHE A 252 -24.88 10.37 10.72
C PHE A 252 -23.43 9.90 10.50
N LEU A 253 -22.60 10.79 9.97
CA LEU A 253 -21.19 10.54 9.67
C LEU A 253 -20.32 11.63 10.30
N GLU A 254 -19.13 11.24 10.74
CA GLU A 254 -18.09 12.16 11.18
C GLU A 254 -16.87 12.07 10.25
N LYS A 255 -16.17 13.20 10.07
CA LYS A 255 -14.84 13.20 9.48
C LYS A 255 -13.81 13.00 10.59
N ARG A 256 -13.03 11.94 10.52
CA ARG A 256 -11.94 11.70 11.47
C ARG A 256 -10.85 12.76 11.32
N PRO A 257 -10.13 13.12 12.40
CA PRO A 257 -8.98 14.02 12.33
C PRO A 257 -7.99 13.63 11.24
N ASP A 258 -7.32 14.59 10.59
CA ASP A 258 -6.42 14.29 9.45
C ASP A 258 -5.21 13.41 9.83
N VAL A 259 -4.85 13.41 11.12
CA VAL A 259 -3.74 12.63 11.69
C VAL A 259 -4.27 11.45 12.50
N GLY A 260 -3.57 10.32 12.40
CA GLY A 260 -3.91 9.10 13.12
C GLY A 260 -4.70 8.08 12.29
N LEU A 261 -5.36 7.16 12.99
CA LEU A 261 -5.98 6.00 12.37
C LEU A 261 -7.20 6.39 11.55
N LEU A 262 -7.22 5.95 10.28
CA LEU A 262 -8.23 6.32 9.28
C LEU A 262 -8.36 7.85 9.10
N GLY A 263 -7.27 8.60 9.33
CA GLY A 263 -7.37 10.05 9.39
C GLY A 263 -7.88 10.69 8.10
N GLY A 264 -8.73 11.72 8.23
CA GLY A 264 -9.38 12.43 7.13
C GLY A 264 -10.53 11.68 6.44
N MET A 265 -10.81 10.42 6.81
CA MET A 265 -11.92 9.64 6.26
C MET A 265 -13.24 9.99 6.95
N GLN A 266 -14.33 9.94 6.17
CA GLN A 266 -15.67 9.83 6.75
C GLN A 266 -15.86 8.45 7.37
N CYS A 267 -16.44 8.40 8.55
CA CYS A 267 -16.69 7.19 9.34
C CYS A 267 -17.99 7.32 10.12
N TRP A 268 -18.51 6.19 10.57
CA TRP A 268 -19.47 6.15 11.66
C TRP A 268 -18.79 6.64 12.95
N PRO A 269 -19.44 7.50 13.76
CA PRO A 269 -18.94 7.87 15.07
C PRO A 269 -18.71 6.64 15.95
N GLY A 270 -17.72 6.71 16.83
CA GLY A 270 -17.39 5.59 17.70
C GLY A 270 -16.59 5.98 18.93
N SER A 271 -16.51 5.06 19.87
CA SER A 271 -15.71 5.25 21.09
C SER A 271 -14.21 5.18 20.78
N ASN A 272 -13.39 5.57 21.76
CA ASN A 272 -11.95 5.28 21.72
C ASN A 272 -11.70 3.77 21.63
N TRP A 273 -10.71 3.38 20.83
CA TRP A 273 -10.32 1.97 20.65
C TRP A 273 -9.15 1.65 21.56
N ALA A 274 -9.39 0.83 22.59
CA ALA A 274 -8.41 0.47 23.61
C ALA A 274 -8.50 -1.03 23.97
N GLU A 275 -7.48 -1.54 24.64
CA GLU A 275 -7.57 -2.86 25.28
C GLU A 275 -8.48 -2.74 26.52
N GLY A 276 -9.21 -3.82 26.85
CA GLY A 276 -10.25 -3.81 27.89
C GLY A 276 -11.66 -3.56 27.35
N GLU A 277 -12.62 -3.40 28.26
CA GLU A 277 -14.03 -3.18 27.93
C GLU A 277 -14.24 -1.73 27.42
N PRO A 278 -14.90 -1.53 26.27
CA PRO A 278 -15.17 -0.19 25.77
C PRO A 278 -16.22 0.52 26.61
N VAL A 279 -16.10 1.84 26.72
CA VAL A 279 -17.09 2.68 27.40
C VAL A 279 -18.21 3.02 26.43
N PHE A 280 -19.45 2.70 26.82
CA PHE A 280 -20.64 3.13 26.09
C PHE A 280 -20.83 4.63 26.25
N SER A 281 -20.79 5.36 25.15
CA SER A 281 -20.83 6.82 25.09
C SER A 281 -21.40 7.25 23.74
N PRO A 282 -22.73 7.19 23.56
CA PRO A 282 -23.36 7.55 22.31
C PRO A 282 -23.22 9.05 22.01
N PRO A 283 -23.18 9.45 20.72
CA PRO A 283 -22.97 10.85 20.34
C PRO A 283 -24.13 11.78 20.71
N PHE A 284 -25.32 11.22 20.91
CA PHE A 284 -26.53 11.92 21.34
C PHE A 284 -27.55 10.92 21.89
N THR A 285 -28.55 11.43 22.59
CA THR A 285 -29.68 10.65 23.10
C THR A 285 -30.56 10.16 21.96
N ALA A 286 -30.70 8.84 21.83
CA ALA A 286 -31.61 8.15 20.91
C ALA A 286 -31.82 6.71 21.40
N ASP A 287 -32.75 5.99 20.77
CA ASP A 287 -33.04 4.58 21.07
C ASP A 287 -32.01 3.67 20.38
N TRP A 288 -30.81 3.63 20.94
CA TRP A 288 -29.70 2.83 20.42
C TRP A 288 -29.91 1.34 20.71
N VAL A 289 -29.97 0.52 19.66
CA VAL A 289 -30.08 -0.95 19.74
C VAL A 289 -28.75 -1.59 19.35
N GLU A 290 -28.26 -2.53 20.16
CA GLU A 290 -27.03 -3.28 19.85
C GLU A 290 -27.33 -4.39 18.82
N VAL A 291 -26.51 -4.46 17.77
CA VAL A 291 -26.51 -5.58 16.82
C VAL A 291 -25.80 -6.77 17.45
N SER A 292 -26.37 -7.96 17.32
CA SER A 292 -25.84 -9.19 17.92
C SER A 292 -24.46 -9.60 17.39
N GLU A 293 -24.13 -9.27 16.13
CA GLU A 293 -22.84 -9.59 15.52
C GLU A 293 -21.79 -8.50 15.76
N GLU A 294 -20.68 -8.88 16.39
CA GLU A 294 -19.51 -8.02 16.56
C GLU A 294 -18.71 -7.90 15.26
N VAL A 295 -18.42 -6.67 14.84
CA VAL A 295 -17.59 -6.42 13.66
C VAL A 295 -16.11 -6.57 13.99
N ARG A 296 -15.43 -7.44 13.22
CA ARG A 296 -14.00 -7.74 13.39
C ARG A 296 -13.16 -7.21 12.23
N HIS A 297 -12.05 -6.56 12.57
CA HIS A 297 -11.10 -6.03 11.61
C HIS A 297 -9.65 -6.14 12.09
N THR A 298 -8.72 -6.46 11.19
CA THR A 298 -7.30 -6.54 11.54
C THR A 298 -6.53 -5.40 10.90
N PHE A 299 -5.92 -4.56 11.74
CA PHE A 299 -4.89 -3.63 11.33
C PHE A 299 -3.50 -4.29 11.42
N THR A 300 -2.50 -3.66 10.81
CA THR A 300 -1.13 -4.18 10.87
C THR A 300 -0.59 -4.26 12.29
N HIS A 301 -0.99 -3.34 13.18
CA HIS A 301 -0.48 -3.24 14.54
C HIS A 301 -1.39 -3.83 15.62
N PHE A 302 -2.68 -4.03 15.36
CA PHE A 302 -3.64 -4.56 16.35
C PHE A 302 -4.87 -5.18 15.68
N ASN A 303 -5.63 -5.98 16.41
CA ASN A 303 -6.95 -6.45 16.01
C ASN A 303 -8.03 -5.57 16.63
N LEU A 304 -9.07 -5.25 15.89
CA LEU A 304 -10.21 -4.45 16.33
C LEU A 304 -11.47 -5.30 16.38
N LYS A 305 -12.24 -5.08 17.44
CA LYS A 305 -13.57 -5.61 17.67
C LYS A 305 -14.52 -4.44 17.96
N LEU A 306 -15.64 -4.38 17.25
CA LEU A 306 -16.61 -3.30 17.39
C LEU A 306 -17.99 -3.87 17.73
N LYS A 307 -18.57 -3.37 18.82
CA LYS A 307 -20.01 -3.48 19.11
C LYS A 307 -20.74 -2.41 18.30
N VAL A 308 -21.74 -2.81 17.52
CA VAL A 308 -22.46 -1.91 16.62
C VAL A 308 -23.78 -1.51 17.27
N MET A 309 -24.00 -0.21 17.38
CA MET A 309 -25.21 0.39 17.91
C MET A 309 -25.95 1.09 16.78
N VAL A 310 -27.24 0.83 16.63
CA VAL A 310 -28.07 1.39 15.56
C VAL A 310 -29.20 2.22 16.15
N ALA A 311 -29.49 3.36 15.55
CA ALA A 311 -30.67 4.17 15.84
C ALA A 311 -31.34 4.59 14.52
N HIS A 312 -32.65 4.38 14.43
CA HIS A 312 -33.48 4.79 13.29
C HIS A 312 -34.36 5.96 13.68
N SER A 313 -34.92 6.63 12.66
CA SER A 313 -35.90 7.71 12.85
C SER A 313 -35.42 8.84 13.76
N VAL A 314 -34.11 9.10 13.78
CA VAL A 314 -33.53 10.15 14.63
C VAL A 314 -34.11 11.51 14.21
N PRO A 315 -34.65 12.31 15.15
CA PRO A 315 -35.21 13.62 14.84
C PRO A 315 -34.16 14.66 14.42
N GLU A 316 -34.59 15.71 13.73
CA GLU A 316 -33.75 16.86 13.35
C GLU A 316 -33.86 17.95 14.41
N ASN A 317 -33.14 17.78 15.52
CA ASN A 317 -33.35 18.60 16.71
C ASN A 317 -32.05 19.01 17.41
N GLY A 318 -30.93 19.07 16.68
CA GLY A 318 -29.66 19.54 17.25
C GLY A 318 -28.58 19.92 16.24
N ASN A 319 -27.37 20.13 16.75
CA ASN A 319 -26.16 20.47 15.97
C ASN A 319 -25.57 19.27 15.20
N GLN A 320 -26.28 18.14 15.10
CA GLN A 320 -25.80 16.96 14.37
C GLN A 320 -25.85 17.21 12.86
N GLN A 321 -24.69 17.16 12.20
CA GLN A 321 -24.63 17.21 10.74
C GLN A 321 -24.86 15.82 10.16
N PHE A 322 -26.07 15.60 9.61
CA PHE A 322 -26.39 14.40 8.85
C PHE A 322 -25.97 14.56 7.38
N THR A 323 -25.38 13.50 6.80
CA THR A 323 -25.09 13.43 5.38
C THR A 323 -26.35 12.99 4.64
N LYS A 324 -26.80 13.78 3.66
CA LYS A 324 -28.00 13.47 2.87
C LYS A 324 -27.86 12.13 2.17
N LYS A 325 -28.98 11.42 2.01
CA LYS A 325 -29.03 10.13 1.29
C LYS A 325 -28.38 10.20 -0.10
N SER A 326 -28.60 11.29 -0.83
CA SER A 326 -28.05 11.51 -2.17
C SER A 326 -26.53 11.73 -2.21
N GLU A 327 -25.94 12.12 -1.08
CA GLU A 327 -24.50 12.40 -0.93
C GLU A 327 -23.76 11.22 -0.28
N PHE A 328 -24.51 10.26 0.27
CA PHE A 328 -23.95 9.09 0.93
C PHE A 328 -23.71 7.94 -0.04
N PHE A 329 -22.45 7.52 -0.12
CA PHE A 329 -22.06 6.29 -0.81
C PHE A 329 -21.23 5.42 0.13
N VAL A 330 -21.75 4.24 0.48
CA VAL A 330 -21.04 3.28 1.35
C VAL A 330 -19.65 2.92 0.82
N SER A 331 -19.46 2.94 -0.50
CA SER A 331 -18.16 2.70 -1.15
C SER A 331 -17.08 3.68 -0.70
N ASN A 332 -17.47 4.90 -0.29
CA ASN A 332 -16.54 5.95 0.16
C ASN A 332 -16.02 5.70 1.58
N LEU A 333 -16.69 4.84 2.35
CA LEU A 333 -16.26 4.50 3.70
C LEU A 333 -15.06 3.52 3.69
N PRO A 334 -14.19 3.56 4.70
CA PRO A 334 -13.13 2.58 4.84
C PRO A 334 -13.69 1.18 5.09
N THR A 335 -12.94 0.13 4.71
CA THR A 335 -13.43 -1.26 4.72
C THR A 335 -14.02 -1.70 6.06
N VAL A 336 -13.46 -1.26 7.19
CA VAL A 336 -14.03 -1.57 8.51
C VAL A 336 -15.43 -0.96 8.70
N MET A 337 -15.65 0.26 8.22
CA MET A 337 -16.94 0.96 8.34
C MET A 337 -17.97 0.44 7.32
N ARG A 338 -17.52 -0.12 6.20
CA ARG A 338 -18.41 -0.87 5.30
C ARG A 338 -18.95 -2.14 5.96
N LYS A 339 -18.09 -2.90 6.65
CA LYS A 339 -18.55 -4.05 7.45
C LYS A 339 -19.54 -3.65 8.54
N VAL A 340 -19.33 -2.50 9.18
CA VAL A 340 -20.29 -1.94 10.15
C VAL A 340 -21.63 -1.65 9.50
N TRP A 341 -21.62 -1.05 8.30
CA TRP A 341 -22.86 -0.81 7.56
C TRP A 341 -23.57 -2.10 7.18
N ASP A 342 -22.83 -3.11 6.72
CA ASP A 342 -23.41 -4.42 6.38
C ASP A 342 -24.05 -5.08 7.62
N ALA A 343 -23.37 -5.04 8.77
CA ALA A 343 -23.90 -5.56 10.04
C ALA A 343 -25.14 -4.79 10.51
N ALA A 344 -25.12 -3.45 10.44
CA ALA A 344 -26.24 -2.60 10.84
C ALA A 344 -27.51 -2.85 10.01
N ASN A 345 -27.37 -3.17 8.72
CA ASN A 345 -28.51 -3.47 7.83
C ASN A 345 -28.89 -4.96 7.80
N SER A 346 -28.20 -5.81 8.56
CA SER A 346 -28.53 -7.23 8.69
C SER A 346 -29.53 -7.51 9.81
N LEU A 347 -29.96 -6.49 10.55
CA LEU A 347 -31.10 -6.60 11.47
C LEU A 347 -32.36 -6.91 10.63
N PRO A 348 -33.16 -7.94 10.99
CA PRO A 348 -34.47 -8.11 10.40
C PRO A 348 -35.26 -6.83 10.62
N GLY A 349 -35.78 -6.24 9.53
CA GLY A 349 -36.81 -5.21 9.68
C GLY A 349 -37.96 -5.79 10.49
N GLU A 350 -38.48 -4.99 11.42
CA GLU A 350 -39.78 -5.25 12.05
C GLU A 350 -40.86 -5.50 11.00
#